data_AF-A0A415LH79-F1
#
_entry.id   AF-A0A415LH79-F1
#
_cell.length_a   1.000
_cell.length_b   1.000
_cell.length_c   1.000
_cell.angle_alpha   90.00
_cell.angle_beta   90.00
_cell.angle_gamma   90.00
#
_symmetry.space_group_name_H-M   'P 1'
#
loop_
_entity.id
_entity.type
_entity.pdbx_description
1 polymer ?
#
loop_
_entity_poly.entity_id
_entity_poly.type
_entity_poly.pdbx_seq_one_letter_code
_entity_poly.pdbx_strand_id
1 'polypeptide(L)'
;MVRHGSLSLLRRVGVMMKKIRVKIIGLLILMGVLSLIIPQINKSEFTVQAATLKKVTKLKKAKAVDGTYFYSKKKQYDGFYRKISWKKVKGAKGYQVFRYNYFTKKWEKILTTKKNSFKITDMCEGEKVKIKVRAYRKKKKKKIYGAFSKTLTYTETTYLHYMLNDKVIKKGNYVSGKNGYHISCDQQAFLLQNEYRKKAGVVQLGWSDVLYEICKVRAKDIIDDFSHKKLDATAKMVLKNTFGHTEWELRGTVNGRTYGFPIISGENIFGGSTSPKQAMTSWKKSSGHYYNMIHSDYRYGAIASYEGRWVAIFSMVDVDEIVKNNNLESVQPALEILESE
;
A
#
# COMPACT_ATOMS: atom_id res chain seq x y z
N MET A 1 -27.76 -64.84 12.02
CA MET A 1 -26.38 -64.92 11.45
C MET A 1 -26.51 -64.49 9.99
N VAL A 2 -26.21 -63.22 9.66
CA VAL A 2 -25.05 -62.78 8.80
C VAL A 2 -25.31 -63.15 7.32
N ARG A 3 -25.37 -62.25 6.30
CA ARG A 3 -25.04 -60.82 6.14
C ARG A 3 -25.65 -60.27 4.82
N HIS A 4 -25.97 -58.97 4.85
CA HIS A 4 -25.93 -57.92 3.81
C HIS A 4 -26.53 -58.18 2.41
N GLY A 5 -27.37 -57.32 1.83
CA GLY A 5 -27.73 -55.93 2.12
C GLY A 5 -28.25 -55.34 0.81
N SER A 6 -29.56 -55.09 0.76
CA SER A 6 -30.31 -54.57 -0.39
C SER A 6 -29.84 -53.16 -0.77
N LEU A 7 -29.39 -52.96 -2.02
CA LEU A 7 -29.22 -51.62 -2.60
C LEU A 7 -30.52 -51.19 -3.27
N SER A 8 -31.26 -50.34 -2.57
CA SER A 8 -32.48 -49.71 -3.01
C SER A 8 -32.22 -48.41 -3.77
N LEU A 9 -33.04 -48.22 -4.82
CA LEU A 9 -33.71 -46.98 -5.21
C LEU A 9 -32.96 -45.91 -6.06
N LEU A 10 -33.57 -45.68 -7.23
CA LEU A 10 -33.85 -44.39 -7.89
C LEU A 10 -32.78 -43.74 -8.77
N ARG A 11 -32.79 -44.17 -10.03
CA ARG A 11 -32.62 -43.29 -11.20
C ARG A 11 -33.80 -42.30 -11.27
N ARG A 12 -33.56 -41.00 -11.10
CA ARG A 12 -34.21 -39.90 -11.84
C ARG A 12 -33.64 -38.54 -11.41
N VAL A 13 -33.65 -37.63 -12.38
CA VAL A 13 -33.41 -36.17 -12.31
C VAL A 13 -31.95 -35.73 -12.43
N GLY A 14 -31.54 -35.49 -13.67
CA GLY A 14 -30.50 -34.51 -13.97
C GLY A 14 -31.08 -33.10 -13.92
N VAL A 15 -30.61 -32.29 -12.97
CA VAL A 15 -30.48 -30.82 -13.03
C VAL A 15 -29.53 -30.42 -11.88
N MET A 16 -28.30 -29.98 -12.16
CA MET A 16 -27.75 -28.82 -11.42
C MET A 16 -26.53 -28.19 -12.11
N MET A 17 -26.73 -26.92 -12.45
CA MET A 17 -25.85 -25.93 -13.05
C MET A 17 -24.41 -25.90 -12.48
N LYS A 18 -23.43 -26.00 -13.38
CA LYS A 18 -22.04 -25.58 -13.16
C LYS A 18 -21.99 -24.04 -13.16
N LYS A 19 -21.54 -23.46 -12.05
CA LYS A 19 -21.40 -22.01 -11.85
C LYS A 19 -20.44 -21.37 -12.86
N ILE A 20 -20.92 -20.28 -13.43
CA ILE A 20 -20.31 -19.38 -14.41
C ILE A 20 -19.11 -18.65 -13.79
N ARG A 21 -17.96 -18.66 -14.50
CA ARG A 21 -16.83 -17.75 -14.29
C ARG A 21 -17.09 -16.48 -15.11
N VAL A 22 -17.26 -15.33 -14.46
CA VAL A 22 -17.32 -14.02 -15.14
C VAL A 22 -15.91 -13.44 -15.20
N LYS A 23 -15.38 -13.30 -16.42
CA LYS A 23 -14.19 -12.52 -16.75
C LYS A 23 -14.52 -11.03 -16.60
N ILE A 24 -13.71 -10.29 -15.84
CA ILE A 24 -13.69 -8.82 -15.88
C ILE A 24 -12.58 -8.44 -16.85
N ILE A 25 -12.98 -8.04 -18.06
CA ILE A 25 -12.10 -7.45 -19.08
C ILE A 25 -12.04 -5.95 -18.83
N GLY A 26 -10.81 -5.41 -18.85
CA GLY A 26 -10.48 -4.02 -18.61
C GLY A 26 -11.08 -3.06 -19.64
N LEU A 27 -11.37 -1.84 -19.19
CA LEU A 27 -11.86 -0.76 -20.02
C LEU A 27 -10.74 0.28 -20.21
N LEU A 28 -10.21 0.31 -21.43
CA LEU A 28 -9.38 1.38 -21.98
C LEU A 28 -10.21 2.66 -22.11
N ILE A 29 -9.64 3.80 -21.75
CA ILE A 29 -10.20 5.14 -21.94
C ILE A 29 -9.46 5.79 -23.10
N LEU A 30 -10.12 5.98 -24.25
CA LEU A 30 -9.83 7.11 -25.13
C LEU A 30 -11.00 7.44 -26.09
N MET A 31 -11.51 8.67 -25.91
CA MET A 31 -12.21 9.59 -26.85
C MET A 31 -13.48 9.18 -27.60
N GLY A 32 -14.46 10.09 -27.60
CA GLY A 32 -15.50 10.18 -28.64
C GLY A 32 -16.83 10.69 -28.12
N VAL A 33 -17.12 11.98 -28.33
CA VAL A 33 -18.40 12.62 -28.01
C VAL A 33 -19.54 11.94 -28.78
N LEU A 34 -20.51 11.37 -28.05
CA LEU A 34 -21.84 11.12 -28.59
C LEU A 34 -22.88 11.45 -27.52
N SER A 35 -23.62 12.54 -27.77
CA SER A 35 -24.77 12.95 -26.98
C SER A 35 -25.87 11.89 -27.12
N LEU A 36 -26.19 11.23 -26.01
CA LEU A 36 -27.44 10.49 -25.88
C LEU A 36 -28.11 10.92 -24.56
N ILE A 37 -29.35 11.34 -24.69
CA ILE A 37 -30.24 11.81 -23.64
C ILE A 37 -30.40 10.69 -22.61
N ILE A 38 -29.87 10.90 -21.40
CA ILE A 38 -30.07 9.98 -20.27
C ILE A 38 -31.36 10.43 -19.57
N PRO A 39 -32.36 9.54 -19.38
CA PRO A 39 -33.54 9.84 -18.58
C PRO A 39 -33.10 10.18 -17.14
N GLN A 40 -33.68 11.23 -16.58
CA GLN A 40 -33.43 11.70 -15.21
C GLN A 40 -33.54 10.54 -14.21
N ILE A 41 -32.37 10.03 -13.78
CA ILE A 41 -32.29 9.17 -12.60
C ILE A 41 -32.62 10.05 -11.40
N ASN A 42 -33.70 9.69 -10.71
CA ASN A 42 -34.11 10.25 -9.44
C ASN A 42 -32.89 10.53 -8.57
N LYS A 43 -32.61 11.83 -8.35
CA LYS A 43 -31.69 12.29 -7.32
C LYS A 43 -32.20 11.70 -6.01
N SER A 44 -31.57 10.62 -5.53
CA SER A 44 -31.59 10.34 -4.11
C SER A 44 -30.86 11.53 -3.49
N GLU A 45 -31.63 12.52 -3.05
CA GLU A 45 -31.10 13.64 -2.29
C GLU A 45 -30.26 13.04 -1.17
N PHE A 46 -28.95 13.24 -1.24
CA PHE A 46 -28.12 13.18 -0.06
C PHE A 46 -28.60 14.32 0.84
N THR A 47 -29.68 14.08 1.59
CA THR A 47 -30.12 15.00 2.63
C THR A 47 -28.94 15.13 3.58
N VAL A 48 -28.25 16.27 3.51
CA VAL A 48 -27.21 16.66 4.45
C VAL A 48 -27.92 16.83 5.78
N GLN A 49 -27.97 15.75 6.56
CA GLN A 49 -28.55 15.79 7.89
C GLN A 49 -27.74 16.80 8.70
N ALA A 50 -28.34 17.95 9.03
CA ALA A 50 -27.69 19.01 9.79
C ALA A 50 -26.94 18.40 10.98
N ALA A 51 -25.65 18.71 11.08
CA ALA A 51 -24.76 18.08 12.05
C ALA A 51 -25.17 18.48 13.47
N THR A 52 -26.09 17.71 14.06
CA THR A 52 -26.46 17.82 15.48
C THR A 52 -25.27 17.65 16.43
N LEU A 53 -24.17 17.09 15.95
CA LEU A 53 -22.90 17.06 16.66
C LEU A 53 -22.01 18.23 16.25
N LYS A 54 -21.55 18.98 17.25
CA LYS A 54 -20.55 20.04 17.06
C LYS A 54 -19.30 19.48 16.37
N LYS A 55 -18.70 20.30 15.51
CA LYS A 55 -17.42 20.04 14.85
C LYS A 55 -16.33 19.74 15.88
N VAL A 56 -15.44 18.81 15.57
CA VAL A 56 -14.25 18.52 16.38
C VAL A 56 -13.28 19.70 16.32
N THR A 57 -12.84 20.18 17.48
CA THR A 57 -11.92 21.32 17.62
C THR A 57 -10.69 20.95 18.47
N LYS A 58 -9.67 21.82 18.46
CA LYS A 58 -8.38 21.63 19.15
C LYS A 58 -7.69 20.31 18.79
N LEU A 59 -7.81 19.87 17.53
CA LEU A 59 -7.06 18.73 17.01
C LEU A 59 -5.57 19.11 17.00
N LYS A 60 -4.74 18.36 17.74
CA LYS A 60 -3.33 18.69 17.94
C LYS A 60 -2.45 17.46 18.03
N LYS A 61 -1.19 17.65 17.63
CA LYS A 61 -0.08 16.70 17.76
C LYS A 61 0.70 16.97 19.05
N ALA A 62 1.02 15.92 19.82
CA ALA A 62 1.90 16.02 20.99
C ALA A 62 3.39 15.87 20.61
N LYS A 63 4.30 16.04 21.57
CA LYS A 63 5.70 15.60 21.41
C LYS A 63 5.77 14.07 21.25
N ALA A 64 6.89 13.57 20.72
CA ALA A 64 7.14 12.14 20.64
C ALA A 64 7.34 11.66 22.08
N VAL A 65 6.87 10.46 22.36
CA VAL A 65 6.96 9.85 23.68
C VAL A 65 7.77 8.58 23.52
N ASP A 66 8.87 8.49 24.25
CA ASP A 66 9.57 7.24 24.46
C ASP A 66 8.66 6.29 25.24
N GLY A 67 8.35 5.16 24.63
CA GLY A 67 7.49 4.12 25.18
C GLY A 67 8.28 2.89 25.62
N THR A 68 9.60 2.96 25.66
CA THR A 68 10.47 1.82 25.96
C THR A 68 10.41 1.49 27.44
N TYR A 69 9.96 0.27 27.78
CA TYR A 69 9.99 -0.23 29.16
C TYR A 69 9.78 -1.74 29.23
N PHE A 70 10.37 -2.35 30.26
CA PHE A 70 10.11 -3.73 30.64
C PHE A 70 8.91 -3.77 31.58
N TYR A 71 7.79 -4.35 31.12
CA TYR A 71 6.63 -4.60 31.97
C TYR A 71 6.81 -5.89 32.79
N SER A 72 7.50 -6.87 32.21
CA SER A 72 7.86 -8.15 32.85
C SER A 72 8.97 -8.83 32.05
N LYS A 73 9.55 -9.92 32.58
CA LYS A 73 10.51 -10.78 31.87
C LYS A 73 10.03 -11.26 30.49
N LYS A 74 8.71 -11.30 30.24
CA LYS A 74 8.09 -11.77 28.98
C LYS A 74 7.43 -10.65 28.17
N LYS A 75 7.48 -9.39 28.63
CA LYS A 75 6.80 -8.25 27.97
C LYS A 75 7.67 -7.01 28.02
N GLN A 76 8.25 -6.70 26.87
CA GLN A 76 9.04 -5.51 26.60
C GLN A 76 8.31 -4.65 25.57
N TYR A 77 8.13 -3.39 25.91
CA TYR A 77 7.75 -2.37 24.96
C TYR A 77 8.99 -1.65 24.50
N ASP A 78 9.05 -1.33 23.21
CA ASP A 78 10.21 -0.70 22.60
C ASP A 78 9.79 0.38 21.60
N GLY A 79 10.48 1.52 21.67
CA GLY A 79 10.42 2.60 20.68
C GLY A 79 9.53 3.80 21.03
N PHE A 80 9.31 4.64 20.03
CA PHE A 80 8.63 5.93 20.12
C PHE A 80 7.24 5.93 19.51
N TYR A 81 6.32 6.65 20.14
CA TYR A 81 5.00 6.94 19.56
C TYR A 81 4.61 8.40 19.71
N ARG A 82 3.59 8.79 18.96
CA ARG A 82 3.05 10.14 18.94
C ARG A 82 1.57 10.12 19.29
N LYS A 83 1.14 10.97 20.22
CA LYS A 83 -0.28 11.12 20.57
C LYS A 83 -0.92 12.23 19.76
N ILE A 84 -2.02 11.92 19.07
CA ILE A 84 -2.92 12.90 18.45
C ILE A 84 -4.18 13.01 19.30
N SER A 85 -4.62 14.22 19.63
CA SER A 85 -5.75 14.44 20.53
C SER A 85 -6.61 15.64 20.12
N TRP A 86 -7.85 15.67 20.61
CA TRP A 86 -8.80 16.76 20.36
C TRP A 86 -9.72 17.00 21.56
N LYS A 87 -10.44 18.14 21.55
CA LYS A 87 -11.45 18.44 22.57
C LYS A 87 -12.62 17.46 22.44
N LYS A 88 -13.04 16.86 23.56
CA LYS A 88 -14.20 15.96 23.61
C LYS A 88 -15.46 16.69 23.13
N VAL A 89 -16.18 16.11 22.18
CA VAL A 89 -17.46 16.62 21.67
C VAL A 89 -18.59 16.12 22.57
N LYS A 90 -19.38 17.03 23.16
CA LYS A 90 -20.54 16.69 24.00
C LYS A 90 -21.54 15.85 23.18
N GLY A 91 -22.02 14.74 23.74
CA GLY A 91 -22.96 13.83 23.09
C GLY A 91 -22.36 12.88 22.04
N ALA A 92 -21.06 12.94 21.77
CA ALA A 92 -20.40 11.98 20.88
C ALA A 92 -20.28 10.60 21.56
N LYS A 93 -20.58 9.54 20.80
CA LYS A 93 -20.32 8.14 21.21
C LYS A 93 -18.95 7.64 20.74
N GLY A 94 -18.34 8.33 19.78
CA GLY A 94 -16.97 8.08 19.34
C GLY A 94 -16.58 9.00 18.19
N TYR A 95 -15.48 8.66 17.56
CA TYR A 95 -14.85 9.43 16.50
C TYR A 95 -14.35 8.51 15.40
N GLN A 96 -14.30 9.04 14.18
CA GLN A 96 -13.57 8.46 13.06
C GLN A 96 -12.38 9.36 12.74
N VAL A 97 -11.21 8.74 12.60
CA VAL A 97 -9.97 9.40 12.20
C VAL A 97 -9.68 9.01 10.77
N PHE A 98 -9.35 10.02 9.97
CA PHE A 98 -8.95 9.84 8.58
C PHE A 98 -7.55 10.40 8.37
N ARG A 99 -6.72 9.68 7.62
CA ARG A 99 -5.42 10.12 7.12
C ARG A 99 -5.56 10.38 5.62
N TYR A 100 -4.88 11.40 5.11
CA TYR A 100 -4.77 11.59 3.67
C TYR A 100 -3.65 10.70 3.13
N ASN A 101 -3.96 9.91 2.11
CA ASN A 101 -2.98 9.17 1.35
C ASN A 101 -2.50 10.06 0.18
N TYR A 102 -1.21 10.41 0.18
CA TYR A 102 -0.64 11.28 -0.84
C TYR A 102 -0.51 10.62 -2.21
N PHE A 103 -0.38 9.30 -2.24
CA PHE A 103 -0.24 8.51 -3.45
C PHE A 103 -1.59 8.34 -4.15
N THR A 104 -2.60 7.84 -3.43
CA THR A 104 -3.96 7.68 -3.99
C THR A 104 -4.76 8.98 -4.04
N LYS A 105 -4.25 10.06 -3.43
CA LYS A 105 -4.89 11.37 -3.28
C LYS A 105 -6.26 11.31 -2.59
N LYS A 106 -6.47 10.32 -1.72
CA LYS A 106 -7.76 10.06 -1.05
C LYS A 106 -7.66 10.15 0.47
N TRP A 107 -8.80 10.42 1.10
CA TRP A 107 -8.93 10.35 2.56
C TRP A 107 -9.33 8.94 2.98
N GLU A 108 -8.49 8.28 3.76
CA GLU A 108 -8.69 6.91 4.22
C GLU A 108 -9.00 6.90 5.71
N LYS A 109 -10.00 6.12 6.11
CA LYS A 109 -10.36 5.96 7.52
C LYS A 109 -9.37 5.00 8.17
N ILE A 110 -8.51 5.53 9.04
CA ILE A 110 -7.46 4.76 9.72
C ILE A 110 -7.88 4.24 11.09
N LEU A 111 -8.89 4.83 11.72
CA LEU A 111 -9.31 4.44 13.07
C LEU A 111 -10.76 4.83 13.36
N THR A 112 -11.44 3.99 14.13
CA THR A 112 -12.66 4.36 14.85
C THR A 112 -12.40 4.18 16.33
N THR A 113 -12.67 5.20 17.15
CA THR A 113 -12.34 5.18 18.58
C THR A 113 -13.44 5.80 19.44
N LYS A 114 -13.56 5.34 20.69
CA LYS A 114 -14.41 5.99 21.70
C LYS A 114 -13.65 7.11 22.44
N LYS A 115 -12.32 7.12 22.38
CA LYS A 115 -11.45 8.11 23.03
C LYS A 115 -11.33 9.36 22.17
N ASN A 116 -11.01 10.49 22.77
CA ASN A 116 -10.73 11.77 22.08
C ASN A 116 -9.24 11.95 21.73
N SER A 117 -8.52 10.84 21.59
CA SER A 117 -7.12 10.79 21.18
C SER A 117 -6.82 9.44 20.58
N PHE A 118 -5.65 9.26 19.97
CA PHE A 118 -5.04 7.98 19.61
C PHE A 118 -3.52 8.10 19.54
N LYS A 119 -2.83 6.95 19.50
CA LYS A 119 -1.38 6.86 19.29
C LYS A 119 -1.09 6.47 17.85
N ILE A 120 -0.22 7.20 17.18
CA ILE A 120 0.40 6.78 15.91
C ILE A 120 1.82 6.33 16.22
N THR A 121 2.22 5.17 15.69
CA THR A 121 3.37 4.41 16.18
C THR A 121 4.34 3.99 15.08
N ASP A 122 4.08 4.40 13.85
CA ASP A 122 4.74 3.86 12.69
C ASP A 122 4.82 4.94 11.61
N MET A 123 5.92 5.68 11.63
CA MET A 123 6.18 6.79 10.73
C MET A 123 7.67 6.97 10.54
N CYS A 124 8.05 7.32 9.34
CA CYS A 124 9.42 7.62 8.99
C CYS A 124 9.75 9.11 9.18
N GLU A 125 11.04 9.45 9.28
CA GLU A 125 11.45 10.84 9.36
C GLU A 125 11.23 11.58 8.03
N GLY A 126 10.61 12.75 8.08
CA GLY A 126 10.27 13.55 6.90
C GLY A 126 8.92 13.18 6.28
N GLU A 127 8.17 12.24 6.85
CA GLU A 127 6.85 11.87 6.33
C GLU A 127 5.86 13.03 6.42
N LYS A 128 5.21 13.37 5.32
CA LYS A 128 4.11 14.35 5.33
C LYS A 128 2.84 13.68 5.82
N VAL A 129 2.13 14.35 6.73
CA VAL A 129 0.93 13.81 7.36
C VAL A 129 -0.20 14.83 7.32
N LYS A 130 -1.39 14.38 6.92
CA LYS A 130 -2.66 15.13 7.07
C LYS A 130 -3.69 14.25 7.77
N ILE A 131 -4.28 14.77 8.83
CA ILE A 131 -5.29 14.08 9.65
C ILE A 131 -6.53 14.95 9.79
N LYS A 132 -7.71 14.34 9.67
CA LYS A 132 -8.96 14.96 10.07
C LYS A 132 -9.82 13.98 10.87
N VAL A 133 -10.64 14.52 11.76
CA VAL A 133 -11.45 13.73 12.68
C VAL A 133 -12.89 14.20 12.61
N ARG A 134 -13.84 13.27 12.66
CA ARG A 134 -15.26 13.59 12.87
C ARG A 134 -15.84 12.80 14.03
N ALA A 135 -16.70 13.44 14.81
CA ALA A 135 -17.46 12.78 15.86
C ALA A 135 -18.64 12.00 15.26
N TYR A 136 -19.10 10.97 15.96
CA TYR A 136 -20.36 10.31 15.66
C TYR A 136 -21.14 10.00 16.95
N ARG A 137 -22.47 9.95 16.83
CA ARG A 137 -23.39 9.44 17.86
C ARG A 137 -24.25 8.33 17.28
N LYS A 138 -24.92 7.57 18.14
CA LYS A 138 -25.89 6.56 17.73
C LYS A 138 -27.30 7.07 18.06
N LYS A 139 -28.22 7.04 17.09
CA LYS A 139 -29.67 7.27 17.30
C LYS A 139 -30.40 6.15 16.57
N LYS A 140 -31.29 5.42 17.26
CA LYS A 140 -32.02 4.26 16.71
C LYS A 140 -31.12 3.29 15.91
N LYS A 141 -30.01 2.85 16.52
CA LYS A 141 -28.96 1.98 15.93
C LYS A 141 -28.19 2.56 14.71
N LYS A 142 -28.59 3.69 14.11
CA LYS A 142 -27.85 4.37 13.02
C LYS A 142 -26.79 5.34 13.57
N LYS A 143 -25.65 5.44 12.87
CA LYS A 143 -24.59 6.41 13.19
C LYS A 143 -24.89 7.75 12.51
N ILE A 144 -24.97 8.81 13.30
CA ILE A 144 -25.07 10.19 12.81
C ILE A 144 -23.70 10.83 13.00
N TYR A 145 -23.16 11.40 11.92
CA TYR A 145 -21.82 11.98 11.88
C TYR A 145 -21.89 13.51 12.00
N GLY A 146 -20.95 14.09 12.75
CA GLY A 146 -20.71 15.53 12.72
C GLY A 146 -19.81 15.93 11.55
N ALA A 147 -19.66 17.24 11.35
CA ALA A 147 -18.68 17.78 10.41
C ALA A 147 -17.24 17.38 10.78
N PHE A 148 -16.37 17.27 9.77
CA PHE A 148 -14.94 17.06 9.98
C PHE A 148 -14.29 18.26 10.67
N SER A 149 -13.27 18.00 11.49
CA SER A 149 -12.36 19.01 12.04
C SER A 149 -11.68 19.83 10.94
N LYS A 150 -11.03 20.94 11.33
CA LYS A 150 -9.94 21.48 10.50
C LYS A 150 -8.88 20.38 10.33
N THR A 151 -8.21 20.36 9.18
CA THR A 151 -7.13 19.40 8.90
C THR A 151 -5.92 19.75 9.76
N LEU A 152 -5.39 18.76 10.46
CA LEU A 152 -4.07 18.82 11.08
C LEU A 152 -3.05 18.39 10.03
N THR A 153 -2.13 19.28 9.67
CA THR A 153 -1.03 19.01 8.72
C THR A 153 0.30 19.17 9.44
N TYR A 154 1.22 18.22 9.26
CA TYR A 154 2.58 18.33 9.77
C TYR A 154 3.52 17.41 8.98
N THR A 155 4.83 17.64 9.13
CA THR A 155 5.88 16.70 8.73
C THR A 155 6.42 16.02 9.99
N GLU A 156 6.57 14.70 9.97
CA GLU A 156 7.17 13.96 11.07
C GLU A 156 8.69 14.18 11.09
N THR A 157 9.26 14.41 12.26
CA THR A 157 10.67 14.73 12.48
C THR A 157 11.37 13.68 13.33
N THR A 158 10.65 12.61 13.70
CA THR A 158 11.15 11.54 14.55
C THR A 158 10.68 10.23 13.95
N TYR A 159 11.60 9.30 13.75
CA TYR A 159 11.22 7.93 13.44
C TYR A 159 10.35 7.35 14.56
N LEU A 160 9.14 6.93 14.22
CA LEU A 160 8.24 6.28 15.16
C LEU A 160 8.18 4.80 14.82
N HIS A 161 8.56 4.00 15.80
CA HIS A 161 8.33 2.56 15.86
C HIS A 161 7.84 2.29 17.29
N TYR A 162 6.78 1.51 17.49
CA TYR A 162 6.38 1.12 18.83
C TYR A 162 5.87 -0.33 18.84
N MET A 163 6.66 -1.21 19.45
CA MET A 163 6.50 -2.66 19.38
C MET A 163 6.36 -3.28 20.76
N LEU A 164 5.75 -4.47 20.81
CA LEU A 164 5.67 -5.33 21.99
C LEU A 164 6.35 -6.64 21.63
N ASN A 165 7.47 -6.96 22.28
CA ASN A 165 8.31 -8.12 21.98
C ASN A 165 8.58 -8.24 20.47
N ASP A 166 9.11 -7.17 19.88
CA ASP A 166 9.46 -7.05 18.46
C ASP A 166 8.29 -7.25 17.49
N LYS A 167 7.06 -7.18 18.00
CA LYS A 167 5.83 -7.32 17.22
C LYS A 167 5.04 -6.02 17.26
N VAL A 168 4.55 -5.61 16.10
CA VAL A 168 3.67 -4.44 15.96
C VAL A 168 2.45 -4.57 16.86
N ILE A 169 2.18 -3.51 17.62
CA ILE A 169 1.00 -3.41 18.48
C ILE A 169 -0.24 -3.14 17.61
N LYS A 170 -1.08 -4.17 17.44
CA LYS A 170 -2.32 -4.08 16.64
C LYS A 170 -3.58 -3.85 17.49
N LYS A 171 -3.51 -4.19 18.79
CA LYS A 171 -4.66 -4.09 19.70
C LYS A 171 -4.63 -2.78 20.47
N GLY A 172 -5.76 -2.08 20.48
CA GLY A 172 -5.95 -0.85 21.23
C GLY A 172 -6.25 0.34 20.33
N ASN A 173 -5.86 1.52 20.78
CA ASN A 173 -6.19 2.78 20.13
C ASN A 173 -4.97 3.33 19.38
N TYR A 174 -4.48 2.50 18.47
CA TYR A 174 -3.23 2.64 17.75
C TYR A 174 -3.49 2.73 16.24
N VAL A 175 -2.64 3.48 15.57
CA VAL A 175 -2.48 3.42 14.11
C VAL A 175 -1.02 3.08 13.86
N SER A 176 -0.78 1.86 13.45
CA SER A 176 0.52 1.32 13.05
C SER A 176 0.49 0.99 11.55
N GLY A 177 1.66 0.95 10.93
CA GLY A 177 1.84 0.30 9.64
C GLY A 177 1.72 -1.22 9.78
N LYS A 178 1.74 -1.89 8.64
CA LYS A 178 1.41 -3.30 8.55
C LYS A 178 2.69 -4.11 8.70
N ASN A 179 2.89 -4.73 9.88
CA ASN A 179 4.03 -5.61 10.18
C ASN A 179 5.43 -4.94 10.11
N GLY A 180 5.55 -3.68 10.54
CA GLY A 180 6.81 -2.93 10.60
C GLY A 180 7.12 -2.16 9.31
N TYR A 181 6.21 -2.19 8.33
CA TYR A 181 6.37 -1.49 7.06
C TYR A 181 5.50 -0.24 6.99
N HIS A 182 6.11 0.83 6.49
CA HIS A 182 5.57 2.19 6.50
C HIS A 182 4.92 2.55 5.17
N ILE A 183 3.85 1.87 4.75
CA ILE A 183 3.28 2.07 3.39
C ILE A 183 3.05 3.54 3.00
N SER A 184 2.58 4.40 3.92
CA SER A 184 2.39 5.83 3.64
C SER A 184 3.70 6.59 3.40
N CYS A 185 4.78 6.16 4.05
CA CYS A 185 6.12 6.67 3.85
C CYS A 185 6.75 6.13 2.56
N ASP A 186 6.65 4.82 2.36
CA ASP A 186 7.16 4.10 1.21
C ASP A 186 6.56 4.64 -0.10
N GLN A 187 5.26 4.87 -0.11
CA GLN A 187 4.57 5.52 -1.22
C GLN A 187 5.01 6.99 -1.42
N GLN A 188 5.33 7.72 -0.34
CA GLN A 188 5.88 9.07 -0.47
C GLN A 188 7.31 9.07 -1.02
N ALA A 189 8.12 8.05 -0.69
CA ALA A 189 9.41 7.82 -1.31
C ALA A 189 9.23 7.56 -2.82
N PHE A 190 8.27 6.71 -3.20
CA PHE A 190 7.96 6.43 -4.59
C PHE A 190 7.47 7.67 -5.37
N LEU A 191 6.65 8.52 -4.75
CA LEU A 191 6.30 9.82 -5.34
C LEU A 191 7.54 10.69 -5.57
N LEU A 192 8.47 10.73 -4.61
CA LEU A 192 9.73 11.49 -4.75
C LEU A 192 10.61 10.92 -5.88
N GLN A 193 10.70 9.60 -5.99
CA GLN A 193 11.34 8.91 -7.12
C GLN A 193 10.75 9.35 -8.47
N ASN A 194 9.42 9.40 -8.58
CA ASN A 194 8.74 9.87 -9.79
C ASN A 194 8.91 11.37 -10.07
N GLU A 195 9.21 12.19 -9.06
CA GLU A 195 9.62 13.59 -9.29
C GLU A 195 11.01 13.69 -9.91
N TYR A 196 11.94 12.77 -9.61
CA TYR A 196 13.24 12.70 -10.30
C TYR A 196 13.07 12.32 -11.77
N ARG A 197 12.25 11.30 -12.04
CA ARG A 197 11.94 10.87 -13.41
C ARG A 197 11.31 11.97 -14.25
N LYS A 198 10.31 12.66 -13.68
CA LYS A 198 9.70 13.84 -14.31
C LYS A 198 10.74 14.91 -14.67
N LYS A 199 11.69 15.20 -13.77
CA LYS A 199 12.76 16.19 -14.02
C LYS A 199 13.75 15.73 -15.09
N ALA A 200 13.98 14.44 -15.22
CA ALA A 200 14.83 13.85 -16.25
C ALA A 200 14.11 13.70 -17.61
N GLY A 201 12.81 14.00 -17.69
CA GLY A 201 12.04 13.87 -18.93
C GLY A 201 11.66 12.42 -19.29
N VAL A 202 11.78 11.47 -18.36
CA VAL A 202 11.40 10.07 -18.57
C VAL A 202 10.04 9.74 -17.96
N VAL A 203 9.39 8.69 -18.49
CA VAL A 203 8.06 8.23 -18.07
C VAL A 203 8.02 7.95 -16.57
N GLN A 204 7.00 8.45 -15.86
CA GLN A 204 6.81 8.15 -14.44
C GLN A 204 6.41 6.68 -14.25
N LEU A 205 6.92 6.05 -13.19
CA LEU A 205 6.64 4.64 -12.89
C LEU A 205 5.23 4.46 -12.35
N GLY A 206 4.56 3.39 -12.79
CA GLY A 206 3.42 2.78 -12.11
C GLY A 206 3.85 2.06 -10.83
N TRP A 207 3.04 2.15 -9.77
CA TRP A 207 3.29 1.37 -8.55
C TRP A 207 2.85 -0.07 -8.75
N SER A 208 3.70 -1.04 -8.39
CA SER A 208 3.34 -2.45 -8.33
C SER A 208 3.26 -2.94 -6.89
N ASP A 209 2.12 -3.50 -6.51
CA ASP A 209 1.93 -4.12 -5.20
C ASP A 209 2.73 -5.43 -5.08
N VAL A 210 2.95 -6.17 -6.17
CA VAL A 210 3.81 -7.37 -6.18
C VAL A 210 5.26 -6.98 -5.90
N LEU A 211 5.80 -5.98 -6.63
CA LEU A 211 7.14 -5.49 -6.38
C LEU A 211 7.29 -4.92 -4.96
N TYR A 212 6.24 -4.32 -4.41
CA TYR A 212 6.24 -3.85 -3.02
C TYR A 212 6.37 -5.00 -2.01
N GLU A 213 5.66 -6.12 -2.22
CA GLU A 213 5.84 -7.31 -1.37
C GLU A 213 7.28 -7.85 -1.41
N ILE A 214 7.94 -7.79 -2.58
CA ILE A 214 9.35 -8.17 -2.73
C ILE A 214 10.26 -7.17 -2.00
N CYS A 215 10.08 -5.86 -2.23
CA CYS A 215 10.86 -4.80 -1.59
C CYS A 215 10.82 -4.91 -0.06
N LYS A 216 9.67 -5.26 0.51
CA LYS A 216 9.50 -5.44 1.95
C LYS A 216 10.40 -6.55 2.51
N VAL A 217 10.35 -7.75 1.92
CA VAL A 217 11.20 -8.87 2.36
C VAL A 217 12.66 -8.50 2.14
N ARG A 218 12.97 -7.92 0.98
CA ARG A 218 14.32 -7.50 0.64
C ARG A 218 14.91 -6.46 1.60
N ALA A 219 14.10 -5.51 2.07
CA ALA A 219 14.52 -4.50 3.03
C ALA A 219 14.91 -5.10 4.40
N LYS A 220 14.31 -6.23 4.77
CA LYS A 220 14.74 -7.02 5.94
C LYS A 220 16.03 -7.78 5.67
N ASP A 221 16.13 -8.44 4.52
CA ASP A 221 17.30 -9.24 4.17
C ASP A 221 18.60 -8.41 4.19
N ILE A 222 18.53 -7.13 3.80
CA ILE A 222 19.70 -6.22 3.78
C ILE A 222 20.05 -5.60 5.14
N ILE A 223 19.34 -5.97 6.22
CA ILE A 223 19.82 -5.68 7.57
C ILE A 223 21.07 -6.51 7.84
N ASP A 224 20.99 -7.82 7.61
CA ASP A 224 22.04 -8.78 7.94
C ASP A 224 23.07 -8.92 6.81
N ASP A 225 22.66 -8.72 5.56
CA ASP A 225 23.50 -8.85 4.37
C ASP A 225 23.25 -7.70 3.38
N PHE A 226 23.95 -6.59 3.61
CA PHE A 226 23.88 -5.40 2.75
C PHE A 226 24.66 -5.61 1.44
N SER A 227 24.04 -6.32 0.50
CA SER A 227 24.57 -6.58 -0.86
C SER A 227 23.43 -6.67 -1.87
N HIS A 228 23.71 -6.72 -3.18
CA HIS A 228 22.69 -6.96 -4.22
C HIS A 228 22.45 -8.45 -4.53
N LYS A 229 23.21 -9.37 -3.92
CA LYS A 229 23.31 -10.78 -4.35
C LYS A 229 22.04 -11.62 -4.15
N LYS A 230 21.15 -11.18 -3.28
CA LYS A 230 19.96 -11.95 -2.86
C LYS A 230 18.67 -11.53 -3.54
N LEU A 231 18.67 -10.49 -4.39
CA LEU A 231 17.47 -9.99 -5.06
C LEU A 231 16.67 -11.11 -5.74
N ASP A 232 17.31 -11.86 -6.62
CA ASP A 232 16.65 -12.93 -7.40
C ASP A 232 16.05 -14.01 -6.51
N ALA A 233 16.83 -14.48 -5.52
CA ALA A 233 16.37 -15.52 -4.59
C ALA A 233 15.17 -15.04 -3.76
N THR A 234 15.25 -13.81 -3.24
CA THR A 234 14.16 -13.17 -2.48
C THR A 234 12.92 -12.98 -3.35
N ALA A 235 13.08 -12.47 -4.58
CA ALA A 235 11.98 -12.25 -5.50
C ALA A 235 11.29 -13.55 -5.89
N LYS A 236 12.04 -14.57 -6.31
CA LYS A 236 11.50 -15.90 -6.64
C LYS A 236 10.76 -16.53 -5.46
N MET A 237 11.31 -16.41 -4.24
CA MET A 237 10.65 -16.88 -3.02
C MET A 237 9.31 -16.16 -2.78
N VAL A 238 9.29 -14.83 -2.88
CA VAL A 238 8.07 -14.04 -2.64
C VAL A 238 7.00 -14.32 -3.71
N LEU A 239 7.39 -14.35 -4.99
CA LEU A 239 6.52 -14.66 -6.12
C LEU A 239 5.85 -16.03 -5.93
N LYS A 240 6.64 -17.06 -5.61
CA LYS A 240 6.14 -18.41 -5.38
C LYS A 240 5.24 -18.50 -4.15
N ASN A 241 5.72 -18.04 -2.99
CA ASN A 241 5.05 -18.29 -1.72
C ASN A 241 3.83 -17.39 -1.50
N THR A 242 3.82 -16.19 -2.08
CA THR A 242 2.74 -15.21 -1.89
C THR A 242 1.73 -15.25 -3.03
N PHE A 243 2.18 -15.48 -4.26
CA PHE A 243 1.35 -15.36 -5.46
C PHE A 243 1.24 -16.67 -6.25
N GLY A 244 1.96 -17.73 -5.90
CA GLY A 244 1.97 -18.97 -6.66
C GLY A 244 2.62 -18.85 -8.04
N HIS A 245 3.37 -17.77 -8.29
CA HIS A 245 3.99 -17.47 -9.57
C HIS A 245 5.46 -17.91 -9.55
N THR A 246 5.90 -18.64 -10.58
CA THR A 246 7.24 -19.24 -10.64
C THR A 246 8.07 -18.77 -11.82
N GLU A 247 7.47 -18.04 -12.77
CA GLU A 247 8.20 -17.54 -13.94
C GLU A 247 9.10 -16.37 -13.51
N TRP A 248 10.35 -16.41 -13.98
CA TRP A 248 11.35 -15.37 -13.70
C TRP A 248 11.74 -14.64 -14.98
N GLU A 249 11.97 -15.40 -16.04
CA GLU A 249 12.22 -14.88 -17.38
C GLU A 249 10.90 -14.79 -18.14
N LEU A 250 10.61 -13.60 -18.63
CA LEU A 250 9.53 -13.33 -19.56
C LEU A 250 10.08 -13.39 -20.97
N ARG A 251 9.28 -13.88 -21.91
CA ARG A 251 9.66 -14.04 -23.31
C ARG A 251 8.53 -13.60 -24.21
N GLY A 252 8.90 -13.11 -25.39
CA GLY A 252 7.95 -12.78 -26.44
C GLY A 252 8.65 -12.55 -27.77
N THR A 253 7.86 -12.44 -28.82
CA THR A 253 8.35 -12.34 -30.19
C THR A 253 7.73 -11.13 -30.86
N VAL A 254 8.58 -10.28 -31.44
CA VAL A 254 8.20 -9.10 -32.23
C VAL A 254 8.92 -9.20 -33.56
N ASN A 255 8.20 -8.98 -34.68
CA ASN A 255 8.76 -9.03 -36.04
C ASN A 255 9.59 -10.30 -36.36
N GLY A 256 9.23 -11.44 -35.76
CA GLY A 256 9.96 -12.71 -35.95
C GLY A 256 11.21 -12.90 -35.09
N ARG A 257 11.58 -11.92 -34.25
CA ARG A 257 12.70 -12.02 -33.30
C ARG A 257 12.20 -12.26 -31.89
N THR A 258 12.82 -13.21 -31.19
CA THR A 258 12.47 -13.57 -29.80
C THR A 258 13.38 -12.83 -28.82
N TYR A 259 12.74 -12.23 -27.82
CA TYR A 259 13.38 -11.53 -26.71
C TYR A 259 13.10 -12.23 -25.39
N GLY A 260 14.04 -12.15 -24.47
CA GLY A 260 13.91 -12.66 -23.11
C GLY A 260 14.48 -11.68 -22.10
N PHE A 261 13.76 -11.42 -21.02
CA PHE A 261 14.20 -10.52 -19.96
C PHE A 261 13.58 -10.92 -18.60
N PRO A 262 14.25 -10.62 -17.48
CA PRO A 262 13.71 -10.92 -16.16
C PRO A 262 12.52 -10.02 -15.82
N ILE A 263 11.58 -10.54 -15.02
CA ILE A 263 10.42 -9.79 -14.51
C ILE A 263 10.81 -8.59 -13.63
N ILE A 264 12.03 -8.59 -13.08
CA ILE A 264 12.66 -7.46 -12.37
C ILE A 264 13.86 -6.98 -13.19
N SER A 265 13.91 -5.68 -13.44
CA SER A 265 14.93 -5.06 -14.29
C SER A 265 16.03 -4.34 -13.51
N GLY A 266 15.78 -3.94 -12.25
CA GLY A 266 16.79 -3.28 -11.44
C GLY A 266 16.45 -3.15 -9.96
N GLU A 267 17.47 -2.91 -9.14
CA GLU A 267 17.38 -2.70 -7.69
C GLU A 267 18.26 -1.51 -7.27
N ASN A 268 17.71 -0.68 -6.39
CA ASN A 268 18.51 0.25 -5.58
C ASN A 268 18.32 -0.10 -4.10
N ILE A 269 19.43 -0.17 -3.35
CA ILE A 269 19.40 -0.36 -1.89
C ILE A 269 20.07 0.83 -1.20
N PHE A 270 19.59 1.18 0.00
CA PHE A 270 20.21 2.20 0.82
C PHE A 270 20.07 1.84 2.30
N GLY A 271 21.10 2.14 3.08
CA GLY A 271 21.12 1.97 4.52
C GLY A 271 21.71 3.20 5.20
N GLY A 272 21.16 3.59 6.35
CA GLY A 272 21.72 4.65 7.18
C GLY A 272 20.75 5.77 7.55
N SER A 273 19.51 5.73 7.05
CA SER A 273 18.48 6.70 7.43
C SER A 273 17.08 6.16 7.27
N THR A 274 16.18 6.57 8.15
CA THR A 274 14.74 6.31 8.00
C THR A 274 14.04 7.35 7.13
N SER A 275 14.75 8.29 6.52
CA SER A 275 14.11 9.35 5.73
C SER A 275 14.05 9.03 4.23
N PRO A 276 12.85 9.09 3.59
CA PRO A 276 12.71 8.99 2.14
C PRO A 276 13.61 9.96 1.38
N LYS A 277 13.71 11.20 1.87
CA LYS A 277 14.50 12.25 1.20
C LYS A 277 15.98 11.91 1.21
N GLN A 278 16.49 11.36 2.31
CA GLN A 278 17.89 10.97 2.42
C GLN A 278 18.21 9.77 1.53
N ALA A 279 17.35 8.74 1.50
CA ALA A 279 17.50 7.60 0.60
C ALA A 279 17.58 8.06 -0.88
N MET A 280 16.63 8.88 -1.34
CA MET A 280 16.63 9.41 -2.71
C MET A 280 17.84 10.29 -3.01
N THR A 281 18.27 11.11 -2.05
CA THR A 281 19.45 11.96 -2.23
C THR A 281 20.72 11.12 -2.31
N SER A 282 20.81 10.03 -1.55
CA SER A 282 21.93 9.09 -1.61
C SER A 282 21.99 8.40 -2.97
N TRP A 283 20.88 7.83 -3.45
CA TRP A 283 20.82 7.21 -4.78
C TRP A 283 21.14 8.19 -5.90
N LYS A 284 20.64 9.44 -5.83
CA LYS A 284 20.97 10.48 -6.82
C LYS A 284 22.48 10.74 -6.93
N LYS A 285 23.22 10.65 -5.83
CA LYS A 285 24.66 10.95 -5.79
C LYS A 285 25.53 9.82 -6.33
N SER A 286 24.95 8.66 -6.63
CA SER A 286 25.66 7.50 -7.16
C SER A 286 25.24 7.26 -8.60
N SER A 287 26.20 7.15 -9.53
CA SER A 287 25.92 6.99 -10.96
C SER A 287 25.03 5.78 -11.26
N GLY A 288 25.37 4.60 -10.73
CA GLY A 288 24.60 3.36 -10.95
C GLY A 288 23.21 3.40 -10.33
N HIS A 289 23.07 3.92 -9.12
CA HIS A 289 21.75 4.06 -8.50
C HIS A 289 20.90 5.10 -9.21
N TYR A 290 21.48 6.24 -9.60
CA TYR A 290 20.77 7.28 -10.33
C TYR A 290 20.35 6.80 -11.71
N TYR A 291 21.19 6.01 -12.40
CA TYR A 291 20.83 5.33 -13.64
C TYR A 291 19.53 4.54 -13.48
N ASN A 292 19.44 3.68 -12.47
CA ASN A 292 18.19 2.97 -12.17
C ASN A 292 17.01 3.91 -11.85
N MET A 293 17.25 5.01 -11.14
CA MET A 293 16.18 5.97 -10.83
C MET A 293 15.56 6.55 -12.11
N ILE A 294 16.36 6.84 -13.13
CA ILE A 294 15.90 7.55 -14.34
C ILE A 294 15.97 6.73 -15.62
N HIS A 295 16.16 5.41 -15.54
CA HIS A 295 16.18 4.53 -16.71
C HIS A 295 14.89 4.71 -17.53
N SER A 296 15.05 5.00 -18.82
CA SER A 296 13.95 5.31 -19.75
C SER A 296 12.96 4.16 -19.91
N ASP A 297 13.43 2.93 -19.75
CA ASP A 297 12.71 1.71 -20.14
C ASP A 297 11.87 1.13 -19.00
N TYR A 298 12.18 1.52 -17.76
CA TYR A 298 11.37 1.14 -16.62
C TYR A 298 9.98 1.78 -16.72
N ARG A 299 8.95 0.97 -16.48
CA ARG A 299 7.53 1.37 -16.50
C ARG A 299 6.87 1.22 -15.13
N TYR A 300 7.35 0.28 -14.33
CA TYR A 300 6.79 -0.03 -13.02
C TYR A 300 7.87 -0.12 -11.95
N GLY A 301 7.47 0.09 -10.70
CA GLY A 301 8.36 -0.10 -9.57
C GLY A 301 7.63 -0.06 -8.24
N ALA A 302 8.38 -0.31 -7.18
CA ALA A 302 7.93 -0.09 -5.81
C ALA A 302 9.11 0.27 -4.93
N ILE A 303 8.81 0.82 -3.75
CA ILE A 303 9.81 1.12 -2.73
C ILE A 303 9.27 0.64 -1.40
N ALA A 304 10.11 0.04 -0.57
CA ALA A 304 9.78 -0.26 0.82
C ALA A 304 10.94 0.11 1.74
N SER A 305 10.60 0.37 3.00
CA SER A 305 11.57 0.60 4.07
C SER A 305 11.34 -0.32 5.26
N TYR A 306 12.44 -0.69 5.91
CA TYR A 306 12.43 -1.42 7.17
C TYR A 306 13.66 -1.00 8.01
N GLU A 307 13.45 -0.42 9.19
CA GLU A 307 14.53 -0.01 10.12
C GLU A 307 15.66 0.83 9.46
N GLY A 308 15.29 1.74 8.56
CA GLY A 308 16.26 2.60 7.85
C GLY A 308 17.05 1.91 6.75
N ARG A 309 16.63 0.70 6.36
CA ARG A 309 16.96 0.06 5.09
C ARG A 309 15.88 0.38 4.07
N TRP A 310 16.29 0.74 2.87
CA TRP A 310 15.43 1.13 1.76
C TRP A 310 15.75 0.27 0.57
N VAL A 311 14.71 -0.22 -0.09
CA VAL A 311 14.81 -0.98 -1.34
C VAL A 311 13.84 -0.38 -2.34
N ALA A 312 14.34 -0.08 -3.54
CA ALA A 312 13.53 0.20 -4.72
C ALA A 312 13.77 -0.90 -5.75
N ILE A 313 12.69 -1.47 -6.28
CA ILE A 313 12.75 -2.46 -7.37
C ILE A 313 12.01 -1.88 -8.58
N PHE A 314 12.58 -2.08 -9.76
CA PHE A 314 12.10 -1.55 -11.02
C PHE A 314 11.82 -2.68 -12.02
N SER A 315 10.86 -2.45 -12.91
CA SER A 315 10.51 -3.38 -13.99
C SER A 315 10.07 -2.63 -15.25
N MET A 316 10.32 -3.22 -16.42
CA MET A 316 9.82 -2.76 -17.71
C MET A 316 8.34 -3.10 -17.94
N VAL A 317 7.78 -4.04 -17.17
CA VAL A 317 6.43 -4.60 -17.39
C VAL A 317 5.49 -4.36 -16.20
N ASP A 318 4.19 -4.47 -16.46
CA ASP A 318 3.18 -4.49 -15.40
C ASP A 318 3.23 -5.83 -14.65
N VAL A 319 4.06 -5.88 -13.62
CA VAL A 319 4.26 -7.08 -12.79
C VAL A 319 2.96 -7.48 -12.09
N ASP A 320 2.07 -6.53 -11.77
CA ASP A 320 0.81 -6.85 -11.11
C ASP A 320 -0.13 -7.61 -12.05
N GLU A 321 -0.27 -7.17 -13.30
CA GLU A 321 -1.10 -7.84 -14.31
C GLU A 321 -0.58 -9.25 -14.66
N ILE A 322 0.75 -9.40 -14.83
CA ILE A 322 1.36 -10.70 -15.11
C ILE A 322 1.13 -11.67 -13.96
N VAL A 323 1.47 -11.26 -12.73
CA VAL A 323 1.51 -12.17 -11.58
C VAL A 323 0.13 -12.45 -11.00
N LYS A 324 -0.78 -11.47 -10.98
CA LYS A 324 -2.11 -11.64 -10.36
C LYS A 324 -3.18 -12.07 -11.35
N ASN A 325 -3.08 -11.65 -12.61
CA ASN A 325 -4.12 -11.86 -13.62
C ASN A 325 -3.69 -12.81 -14.74
N ASN A 326 -2.44 -13.28 -14.73
CA ASN A 326 -1.87 -14.12 -15.79
C ASN A 326 -1.98 -13.46 -17.18
N ASN A 327 -1.85 -12.13 -17.22
CA ASN A 327 -1.99 -11.33 -18.42
C ASN A 327 -0.61 -11.12 -19.07
N LEU A 328 -0.24 -12.02 -20.00
CA LEU A 328 1.03 -11.94 -20.70
C LEU A 328 1.09 -10.85 -21.79
N GLU A 329 -0.04 -10.23 -22.14
CA GLU A 329 -0.04 -9.07 -23.05
C GLU A 329 0.75 -7.89 -22.45
N SER A 330 0.87 -7.83 -21.12
CA SER A 330 1.67 -6.83 -20.40
C SER A 330 3.19 -6.91 -20.68
N VAL A 331 3.66 -7.96 -21.38
CA VAL A 331 5.04 -8.11 -21.85
C VAL A 331 5.29 -7.26 -23.11
N GLN A 332 4.26 -7.00 -23.92
CA GLN A 332 4.39 -6.38 -25.24
C GLN A 332 5.11 -5.02 -25.22
N PRO A 333 4.78 -4.06 -24.34
CA PRO A 333 5.46 -2.77 -24.32
C PRO A 333 6.96 -2.88 -24.03
N ALA A 334 7.38 -3.91 -23.27
CA ALA A 334 8.79 -4.13 -23.00
C ALA A 334 9.52 -4.75 -24.21
N LEU A 335 8.85 -5.61 -24.98
CA LEU A 335 9.41 -6.16 -26.22
C LEU A 335 9.62 -5.07 -27.27
N GLU A 336 8.68 -4.13 -27.40
CA GLU A 336 8.79 -3.00 -28.33
C GLU A 336 9.96 -2.08 -27.99
N ILE A 337 10.24 -1.89 -26.70
CA ILE A 337 11.43 -1.15 -26.26
C ILE A 337 12.70 -1.89 -26.70
N LEU A 338 12.79 -3.20 -26.43
CA LEU A 338 13.97 -4.01 -26.76
C LEU A 338 14.17 -4.20 -28.28
N GLU A 339 13.12 -4.12 -29.09
CA GLU A 339 13.21 -4.13 -30.56
C GLU A 339 13.74 -2.80 -31.11
N SER A 340 13.51 -1.69 -30.39
CA SER A 340 13.92 -0.35 -30.82
C SER A 340 15.37 0.01 -30.47
N GLU A 341 16.04 -0.82 -29.66
CA GLU A 341 17.46 -0.76 -29.32
C GLU A 341 18.31 -1.57 -30.32
#